data_AF-A0A100WEJ0-F1
#
_entry.id   AF-A0A100WEJ0-F1
#
_cell.length_a   1.000
_cell.length_b   1.000
_cell.length_c   1.000
_cell.angle_alpha   90.00
_cell.angle_beta   90.00
_cell.angle_gamma   90.00
#
_symmetry.space_group_name_H-M   'P 1'
#
loop_
_entity.id
_entity.type
_entity.pdbx_description
1 polymer ?
#
loop_
_entity_poly.entity_id
_entity_poly.type
_entity_poly.pdbx_seq_one_letter_code
_entity_poly.pdbx_strand_id
1 'polypeptide(L)' 'MSALLTAHWNTVTGALWVKCTSSGDVIADVNGVVDELGAYAALTSAGFSRRANWLIVPGAPHLRSLDVTRTA' A
#
# COMPACT_ATOMS: atom_id res chain seq x y z
N MET A 1 -3.56 1.83 -20.81
CA MET A 1 -3.76 2.59 -19.56
C MET A 1 -3.12 1.81 -18.43
N SER A 2 -2.13 2.37 -17.72
CA SER A 2 -1.63 1.74 -16.50
C SER A 2 -2.70 1.87 -15.42
N ALA A 3 -3.10 0.76 -14.80
CA ALA A 3 -4.04 0.79 -13.68
C ALA A 3 -3.48 1.66 -12.55
N LEU A 4 -4.32 2.54 -12.00
CA LEU A 4 -4.00 3.30 -10.79
C LEU A 4 -4.15 2.35 -9.60
N LEU A 5 -3.07 2.15 -8.86
CA LEU A 5 -3.02 1.25 -7.71
C LEU A 5 -2.63 2.05 -6.48
N THR A 6 -3.34 1.83 -5.38
CA THR A 6 -3.07 2.52 -4.11
C THR A 6 -2.83 1.49 -3.03
N ALA A 7 -1.65 1.54 -2.44
CA ALA A 7 -1.31 0.78 -1.25
C ALA A 7 -1.90 1.48 -0.03
N HIS A 8 -2.36 0.70 0.93
CA HIS A 8 -2.78 1.16 2.24
C HIS A 8 -2.05 0.34 3.29
N TRP A 9 -1.65 0.98 4.39
CA TRP A 9 -1.01 0.32 5.51
C TRP A 9 -1.63 0.80 6.82
N ASN A 10 -2.07 -0.13 7.65
CA ASN A 10 -2.55 0.12 9.00
C ASN A 10 -1.38 0.00 9.97
N THR A 11 -0.97 1.13 10.55
CA THR A 11 0.19 1.21 11.44
C THR A 11 -0.06 0.60 12.82
N VAL A 12 -1.31 0.27 13.15
CA VAL A 12 -1.69 -0.36 14.43
C VAL A 12 -1.75 -1.88 14.30
N THR A 13 -2.33 -2.40 13.22
CA THR A 13 -2.47 -3.85 13.01
C THR A 13 -1.32 -4.46 12.20
N GLY A 14 -0.56 -3.62 11.49
CA GLY A 14 0.46 -4.06 10.55
C GLY A 14 -0.08 -4.70 9.28
N ALA A 15 -1.38 -4.53 9.00
CA ALA A 15 -1.99 -4.97 7.74
C ALA A 15 -1.65 -3.99 6.62
N LEU A 16 -1.22 -4.50 5.47
CA LEU A 16 -0.87 -3.75 4.28
C LEU A 16 -1.56 -4.38 3.08
N TRP A 17 -2.27 -3.60 2.29
CA TRP A 17 -2.97 -4.11 1.11
C TRP A 17 -2.91 -3.13 -0.05
N VAL A 18 -2.90 -3.66 -1.27
CA VAL A 18 -2.94 -2.85 -2.50
C VAL A 18 -4.30 -2.99 -3.16
N LYS A 19 -4.93 -1.86 -3.48
CA LYS A 19 -6.20 -1.81 -4.20
C LYS A 19 -6.02 -1.29 -5.62
N CYS A 20 -6.77 -1.86 -6.55
CA CYS A 20 -7.01 -1.24 -7.84
C CYS A 20 -8.05 -0.13 -7.66
N THR A 21 -7.70 1.13 -7.94
CA THR A 21 -8.64 2.24 -7.70
C THR A 21 -9.83 2.22 -8.66
N SER A 22 -9.66 1.62 -9.85
CA SER A 22 -10.72 1.55 -10.85
C SER A 22 -11.80 0.50 -10.54
N SER A 23 -11.44 -0.61 -9.88
CA SER A 23 -12.39 -1.69 -9.54
C SER A 23 -12.69 -1.81 -8.05
N GLY A 24 -11.83 -1.26 -7.18
CA GLY A 24 -11.90 -1.40 -5.73
C GLY A 24 -11.30 -2.71 -5.20
N ASP A 25 -10.90 -3.63 -6.09
CA ASP A 25 -10.39 -4.95 -5.71
C ASP A 25 -9.06 -4.86 -4.96
N VAL A 26 -8.92 -5.69 -3.93
CA VAL A 26 -7.64 -5.93 -3.27
C VAL A 26 -6.87 -6.93 -4.11
N ILE A 27 -5.67 -6.55 -4.55
CA ILE A 27 -4.82 -7.35 -5.44
C ILE A 27 -3.55 -7.87 -4.75
N ALA A 28 -3.27 -7.40 -3.54
CA ALA A 28 -2.23 -7.91 -2.66
C ALA A 28 -2.61 -7.60 -1.22
N ASP A 29 -2.28 -8.53 -0.31
CA ASP A 29 -2.52 -8.42 1.13
C ASP A 29 -1.31 -9.03 1.87
N VAL A 30 -0.73 -8.24 2.77
CA VAL A 30 0.46 -8.58 3.56
C VAL A 30 0.18 -8.19 5.01
N ASN A 31 0.51 -9.08 5.93
CA ASN A 31 0.32 -8.88 7.37
C ASN A 31 1.65 -8.86 8.11
N GLY A 32 1.64 -8.30 9.33
CA GLY A 32 2.83 -8.26 10.20
C GLY A 32 3.84 -7.17 9.85
N VAL A 33 3.44 -6.14 9.12
CA VAL A 33 4.29 -4.98 8.81
C VAL A 33 4.34 -4.03 10.01
N VAL A 34 5.47 -4.00 10.71
CA VAL A 34 5.59 -3.28 11.99
C VAL A 34 6.09 -1.84 11.87
N ASP A 35 6.73 -1.49 10.75
CA ASP A 35 7.28 -0.16 10.53
C ASP A 35 7.23 0.26 9.05
N GLU A 36 7.54 1.54 8.79
CA GLU A 36 7.44 2.14 7.47
C GLU A 36 8.43 1.53 6.46
N LEU A 37 9.63 1.18 6.90
CA LEU A 37 10.63 0.57 6.04
C LEU A 37 10.19 -0.84 5.61
N GLY A 38 9.64 -1.61 6.55
CA GLY A 38 9.00 -2.90 6.31
C GLY A 38 7.82 -2.79 5.36
N ALA A 39 7.04 -1.71 5.43
CA ALA A 39 5.92 -1.47 4.51
C ALA A 39 6.40 -1.28 3.07
N TYR A 40 7.47 -0.51 2.85
CA TYR A 40 8.08 -0.37 1.52
C TYR A 40 8.71 -1.68 1.03
N ALA A 41 9.37 -2.44 1.91
CA ALA A 41 9.96 -3.72 1.57
C ALA A 41 8.87 -4.73 1.16
N ALA A 42 7.78 -4.81 1.91
CA ALA A 42 6.63 -5.65 1.60
C ALA A 42 6.01 -5.34 0.23
N LEU A 43 5.85 -4.05 -0.11
CA LEU A 43 5.39 -3.63 -1.44
C LEU A 43 6.34 -4.10 -2.54
N THR A 44 7.65 -3.92 -2.33
CA THR A 44 8.67 -4.31 -3.30
C THR A 44 8.65 -5.83 -3.51
N SER A 45 8.61 -6.62 -2.43
CA SER A 45 8.51 -8.08 -2.48
C SER A 45 7.21 -8.57 -3.13
N ALA A 46 6.13 -7.81 -3.01
CA ALA A 46 4.84 -8.08 -3.67
C ALA A 46 4.80 -7.62 -5.14
N GLY A 47 5.91 -7.12 -5.70
CA GLY A 47 6.00 -6.71 -7.11
C GLY A 47 5.43 -5.32 -7.38
N PHE A 48 5.50 -4.43 -6.40
CA PHE A 48 5.06 -3.05 -6.53
C PHE A 48 6.21 -2.06 -6.28
N SER A 49 6.25 -1.01 -7.08
CA SER A 49 7.13 0.14 -6.89
C SER A 49 6.32 1.35 -6.44
N ARG A 50 6.80 2.04 -5.40
CA ARG A 50 6.19 3.28 -4.89
C ARG A 50 6.35 4.43 -5.89
N ARG A 51 5.32 5.27 -6.02
CA ARG A 51 5.38 6.55 -6.74
C ARG A 51 5.48 7.76 -5.80
N ALA A 52 5.17 7.56 -4.52
CA ALA A 52 5.14 8.60 -3.50
C ALA A 52 5.55 8.03 -2.13
N ASN A 53 5.60 8.91 -1.12
CA ASN A 53 5.73 8.52 0.29
C ASN A 53 4.35 8.22 0.88
N TRP A 54 4.32 7.52 2.02
CA TRP A 54 3.11 7.31 2.79
C TRP A 54 2.47 8.64 3.22
N LEU A 55 1.19 8.81 2.90
CA LEU A 55 0.35 9.91 3.35
C LEU A 55 -0.63 9.42 4.41
N ILE A 56 -0.97 10.28 5.36
CA ILE A 56 -2.01 9.99 6.35
C ILE A 56 -3.38 10.08 5.68
N VAL A 57 -4.23 9.06 5.89
CA VAL A 57 -5.61 9.10 5.41
C VAL A 57 -6.44 10.01 6.32
N PRO A 58 -7.10 11.07 5.79
CA PRO A 58 -7.92 11.97 6.60
C PRO A 58 -9.03 11.21 7.35
N GLY A 59 -9.19 11.50 8.64
CA GLY A 59 -10.16 10.82 9.51
C GLY A 59 -9.72 9.43 10.00
N ALA A 60 -8.61 8.87 9.50
CA ALA A 60 -8.06 7.59 9.92
C ALA A 60 -6.55 7.70 10.19
N PRO A 61 -6.12 8.27 11.33
CA PRO A 61 -4.71 8.58 11.61
C PRO A 61 -3.82 7.34 11.77
N HIS A 62 -4.39 6.15 11.88
CA HIS A 62 -3.67 4.86 11.89
C HIS A 62 -3.49 4.28 10.48
N LEU A 63 -4.14 4.85 9.47
CA LEU A 63 -3.99 4.43 8.08
C LEU A 63 -3.01 5.34 7.36
N ARG A 64 -2.20 4.69 6.52
CA ARG A 64 -1.34 5.32 5.54
C ARG A 64 -1.78 4.88 4.15
N SER A 65 -1.62 5.75 3.17
CA SER A 65 -1.82 5.40 1.76
C SER A 65 -0.71 5.96 0.88
N LEU A 66 -0.37 5.25 -0.18
CA LEU A 66 0.49 5.78 -1.24
C LEU A 66 0.16 5.13 -2.57
N ASP A 67 0.45 5.85 -3.66
CA ASP A 67 0.29 5.32 -5.01
C ASP A 67 1.46 4.42 -5.40
N VAL A 68 1.12 3.28 -6.00
CA VAL A 68 2.07 2.28 -6.48
C VAL A 68 1.83 1.93 -7.95
N THR A 69 2.82 1.27 -8.54
CA THR A 69 2.70 0.57 -9.82
C THR A 69 3.21 -0.84 -9.71
N ARG A 70 2.70 -1.74 -10.53
CA ARG A 70 3.36 -3.04 -10.73
C ARG A 70 4.75 -2.82 -11.31
N THR A 71 5.72 -3.50 -10.71
CA THR A 71 7.05 -3.69 -11.29
C THR A 71 6.87 -4.66 -12.47
N ALA A 72 7.42 -4.30 -13.63
CA ALA A 72 7.32 -5.10 -14.86
C ALA A 72 8.09 -6.43 -14.73
#